data_AF-A0A527XC38-F1
#
_entry.id   AF-A0A527XC38-F1
#
_cell.length_a   1.000
_cell.length_b   1.000
_cell.length_c   1.000
_cell.angle_alpha   90.00
_cell.angle_beta   90.00
_cell.angle_gamma   90.00
#
_symmetry.space_group_name_H-M   'P 1'
#
loop_
_entity.id
_entity.type
_entity.pdbx_description
1 polymer ?
#
loop_
_entity_poly.entity_id
_entity_poly.type
_entity_poly.pdbx_seq_one_letter_code
_entity_poly.pdbx_strand_id
1 'polypeptide(L)' 'IKHNVTLANLSGVSSRGVIDDMREMSVANDYRKKTNIRASSVYQLTGNLSGGNQQKVVLSKWLFADPEVLIL' A
#
# COMPACT_ATOMS: atom_id res chain seq x y z
N ILE A 1 -5.97 4.53 -1.06
CA ILE A 1 -4.75 3.74 -1.35
C ILE A 1 -4.43 2.75 -0.24
N LYS A 2 -4.91 2.97 1.00
CA LYS A 2 -4.65 2.15 2.20
C LYS A 2 -4.69 0.65 1.93
N HIS A 3 -5.87 0.14 1.56
CA HIS A 3 -6.07 -1.26 1.26
C HIS A 3 -5.28 -1.77 0.04
N ASN A 4 -5.00 -0.90 -0.95
CA ASN A 4 -4.25 -1.31 -2.12
C ASN A 4 -2.78 -1.60 -1.79
N VAL A 5 -2.18 -0.87 -0.84
CA VAL A 5 -0.78 -1.07 -0.44
C VAL A 5 -0.61 -2.37 0.36
N THR A 6 -1.59 -2.75 1.16
CA THR A 6 -1.51 -3.93 2.05
C THR A 6 -1.99 -5.22 1.41
N LEU A 7 -2.66 -5.13 0.25
CA LEU A 7 -3.42 -6.23 -0.34
C LEU A 7 -2.62 -7.50 -0.63
N ALA A 8 -1.32 -7.40 -0.94
CA ALA A 8 -0.49 -8.56 -1.25
C ALA A 8 0.04 -9.29 0.00
N ASN A 9 -0.13 -8.70 1.20
CA ASN A 9 0.36 -9.26 2.45
C ASN A 9 -0.59 -8.92 3.62
N LEU A 10 -1.81 -9.49 3.57
CA LEU A 10 -2.81 -9.24 4.60
C LEU A 10 -2.40 -9.81 5.98
N SER A 11 -1.60 -10.87 6.03
CA SER A 11 -1.04 -11.39 7.28
C SER A 11 -0.14 -10.38 7.99
N GLY A 12 0.56 -9.51 7.25
CA GLY A 12 1.37 -8.42 7.81
C GLY A 12 0.57 -7.32 8.52
N VAL A 13 -0.76 -7.26 8.30
CA VAL A 13 -1.69 -6.26 8.88
C VAL A 13 -2.92 -6.88 9.54
N SER A 14 -2.92 -8.19 9.80
CA SER A 14 -4.05 -8.88 10.44
C SER A 14 -3.63 -9.71 11.64
N SER A 15 -4.60 -9.97 12.51
CA SER A 15 -4.47 -10.91 13.62
C SER A 15 -5.69 -11.82 13.63
N ARG A 16 -5.47 -13.14 13.59
CA ARG A 16 -6.54 -14.16 13.59
C ARG A 16 -7.62 -13.90 12.51
N GLY A 17 -7.21 -13.44 11.33
CA GLY A 17 -8.10 -13.15 10.20
C GLY A 17 -8.83 -11.80 10.27
N VAL A 18 -8.62 -11.00 11.31
CA VAL A 18 -9.18 -9.66 11.44
C VAL A 18 -8.12 -8.62 11.09
N ILE A 19 -8.44 -7.71 10.16
CA ILE A 19 -7.55 -6.63 9.74
C ILE A 19 -7.44 -5.57 10.84
N ASP A 20 -6.22 -5.16 11.16
CA ASP A 20 -5.92 -4.02 12.01
C ASP A 20 -5.86 -2.74 11.15
N ASP A 21 -6.92 -1.94 11.24
CA ASP A 21 -7.07 -0.71 10.46
C ASP A 21 -5.95 0.32 10.72
N MET A 22 -5.50 0.41 11.98
CA MET A 22 -4.43 1.32 12.38
C MET A 22 -3.09 0.87 11.81
N ARG A 23 -2.85 -0.45 11.79
CA ARG A 23 -1.66 -1.04 11.16
C ARG A 23 -1.68 -0.84 9.65
N GLU A 24 -2.81 -1.05 8.99
CA GLU A 24 -2.96 -0.71 7.56
C GLU A 24 -2.67 0.77 7.29
N MET A 25 -3.21 1.66 8.12
CA MET A 25 -3.00 3.11 7.98
C MET A 25 -1.51 3.47 8.13
N SER A 26 -0.83 2.86 9.08
CA SER A 26 0.61 3.05 9.32
C SER A 26 1.44 2.60 8.12
N VAL A 27 1.24 1.36 7.66
CA VAL A 27 1.95 0.79 6.50
C VAL A 27 1.71 1.63 5.25
N ALA A 28 0.45 2.00 4.97
CA ALA A 28 0.12 2.79 3.80
C ALA A 28 0.75 4.20 3.83
N ASN A 29 0.85 4.83 5.00
CA ASN A 29 1.51 6.12 5.13
C ASN A 29 3.03 6.02 4.95
N ASP A 30 3.65 4.97 5.49
CA ASP A 30 5.08 4.71 5.31
C ASP A 30 5.43 4.52 3.83
N TYR A 31 4.72 3.63 3.13
CA TYR A 31 4.94 3.41 1.70
C TYR A 31 4.57 4.60 0.82
N ARG A 32 3.53 5.37 1.18
CA ARG A 32 3.22 6.64 0.50
C ARG A 32 4.40 7.60 0.55
N LYS A 33 5.09 7.69 1.69
CA LYS A 33 6.30 8.52 1.84
C LYS A 33 7.47 7.92 1.06
N LYS A 34 7.78 6.64 1.27
CA LYS A 34 8.92 5.94 0.63
C LYS A 34 8.87 5.96 -0.89
N THR A 35 7.68 5.81 -1.49
CA THR A 35 7.51 5.79 -2.96
C THR A 35 7.02 7.11 -3.54
N ASN A 36 6.87 8.14 -2.69
CA ASN A 36 6.41 9.47 -3.08
C ASN A 36 5.07 9.43 -3.87
N ILE A 37 4.07 8.74 -3.33
CA ILE A 37 2.70 8.72 -3.86
C ILE A 37 2.02 10.05 -3.51
N ARG A 38 1.67 10.81 -4.54
CA ARG A 38 0.91 12.06 -4.39
C ARG A 38 -0.58 11.75 -4.28
N ALA A 39 -1.01 11.44 -3.07
CA ALA A 39 -2.41 11.34 -2.66
C ALA A 39 -2.71 12.40 -1.58
N SER A 40 -3.95 12.90 -1.49
CA SER A 40 -4.40 13.81 -0.44
C SER A 40 -4.40 13.14 0.94
N SER A 41 -4.70 11.85 0.98
CA SER A 41 -4.57 10.99 2.16
C SER A 41 -4.45 9.52 1.76
N VAL A 42 -4.16 8.64 2.72
CA VAL A 42 -4.18 7.19 2.47
C VAL A 42 -5.58 6.67 2.11
N TYR A 43 -6.64 7.42 2.40
CA TYR A 43 -8.03 7.07 2.09
C TYR A 43 -8.44 7.41 0.65
N GLN A 44 -7.68 8.23 -0.08
CA GLN A 44 -8.02 8.58 -1.47
C GLN A 44 -8.11 7.33 -2.35
N LEU A 45 -9.16 7.21 -3.15
CA LEU A 45 -9.32 6.09 -4.09
C LEU A 45 -8.16 6.07 -5.10
N THR A 46 -7.54 4.89 -5.26
CA THR A 46 -6.38 4.72 -6.15
C THR A 46 -6.71 5.06 -7.61
N GLY A 47 -7.91 4.70 -8.08
CA GLY A 47 -8.36 5.01 -9.45
C GLY A 47 -8.44 6.51 -9.76
N ASN A 48 -8.52 7.37 -8.74
CA ASN A 48 -8.57 8.83 -8.90
C ASN A 48 -7.17 9.49 -8.91
N LEU A 49 -6.10 8.69 -8.82
CA LEU A 49 -4.72 9.18 -8.94
C LEU A 49 -4.29 9.25 -10.41
N SER A 50 -3.27 10.04 -10.73
CA SER A 50 -2.62 9.97 -12.04
C SER A 50 -1.97 8.61 -12.27
N GLY A 51 -1.82 8.17 -13.52
CA GLY A 51 -1.24 6.86 -13.86
C GLY A 51 0.11 6.58 -13.19
N GLY A 52 1.01 7.57 -13.14
CA GLY A 52 2.30 7.42 -12.45
C GLY A 52 2.17 7.22 -10.93
N ASN A 53 1.16 7.83 -10.28
CA ASN A 53 0.89 7.57 -8.86
C ASN A 53 0.18 6.23 -8.64
N GLN A 54 -0.65 5.79 -9.60
CA GLN A 54 -1.23 4.45 -9.58
C GLN A 54 -0.14 3.38 -9.67
N GLN A 55 0.84 3.53 -10.57
CA GLN A 55 2.00 2.63 -10.66
C GLN A 55 2.78 2.58 -9.34
N LYS A 56 2.99 3.72 -8.67
CA LYS A 56 3.64 3.76 -7.35
C LYS A 56 2.85 3.03 -6.26
N VAL A 57 1.52 3.07 -6.30
CA VAL A 57 0.67 2.28 -5.39
C VAL A 57 0.84 0.78 -5.66
N VAL A 58 0.91 0.36 -6.92
CA VAL A 58 1.19 -1.04 -7.29
C VAL A 58 2.59 -1.46 -6.83
N LEU A 59 3.60 -0.63 -7.05
CA LEU A 59 4.96 -0.87 -6.55
C LEU A 59 4.98 -1.02 -5.03
N SER A 60 4.32 -0.11 -4.30
CA SER A 60 4.22 -0.17 -2.84
C SER A 60 3.56 -1.46 -2.34
N LYS A 61 2.53 -1.94 -3.06
CA LYS A 61 1.87 -3.21 -2.76
C LYS A 61 2.85 -4.37 -2.81
N TRP A 62 3.65 -4.45 -3.87
CA TRP A 62 4.61 -5.53 -4.03
C TRP A 62 5.79 -5.41 -3.08
N LEU A 63 6.29 -4.20 -2.79
CA LEU A 63 7.33 -4.02 -1.78
C LEU A 63 6.88 -4.44 -0.38
N PHE A 64 5.62 -4.19 0.00
CA PHE A 64 5.09 -4.64 1.29
C PHE A 64 4.92 -6.17 1.40
N ALA A 65 4.85 -6.86 0.26
CA ALA A 65 4.88 -8.32 0.24
C ALA A 65 6.27 -8.91 0.58
N ASP A 66 7.28 -8.05 0.74
CA ASP A 66 8.67 -8.41 1.06
C ASP A 66 9.22 -9.53 0.14
N PRO A 67 9.17 -9.35 -1.20
CA PRO A 67 9.58 -10.39 -2.13
C PRO A 67 11.10 -10.53 -2.15
N GLU A 68 11.59 -11.76 -2.35
CA GLU A 68 13.02 -12.02 -2.57
C GLU A 68 13.53 -11.38 -3.87
N VAL A 69 12.67 -11.35 -4.91
CA VAL A 69 12.96 -10.76 -6.23
C VAL A 69 11.73 -10.03 -6.75
N LEU A 70 11.91 -8.79 -7.22
CA LEU A 70 10.87 -7.98 -7.86
C LEU A 70 11.32 -7.58 -9.28
N ILE A 71 10.49 -7.88 -10.29
CA ILE A 71 10.70 -7.53 -11.71
C ILE A 71 9.60 -6.55 -12.14
N LEU A 72 9.96 -5.51 -12.90
CA LEU A 72 9.09 -4.41 -13.32
C LEU A 72 8.92 -4.35 -14.84
#